data_AF-A0A2E1LWI7-F1
#
_entry.id   AF-A0A2E1LWI7-F1
#
_cell.length_a   1.000
_cell.length_b   1.000
_cell.length_c   1.000
_cell.angle_alpha   90.00
_cell.angle_beta   90.00
_cell.angle_gamma   90.00
#
_symmetry.space_group_name_H-M   'P 1'
#
loop_
_entity.id
_entity.type
_entity.pdbx_description
1 polymer ?
#
loop_
_entity_poly.entity_id
_entity_poly.type
_entity_poly.pdbx_seq_one_letter_code
_entity_poly.pdbx_strand_id
1 'polypeptide(L)'
;MSFRRMLGTSLLLLVGYALLKSWLLEHVPYERAVALGGLYHWSSLVLLAACWSFWLVKQKESKGSIWGDVQQLLRPTLFHALLASLSVWVWNHAWAEETTQLRKSIRMAQINANTESDNAYASFLDAQDNLQPELMPDRQTYREQATAQVDWMLSGGVTLVLSLLVYVLAAFVLSVVSSVVVHQIWGITTFR
;
A
#
# COMPACT_ATOMS: atom_id res chain seq x y z
N MET A 1 -12.02 -22.18 -10.11
CA MET A 1 -10.68 -21.55 -10.13
C MET A 1 -9.62 -22.39 -9.39
N SER A 2 -8.50 -22.74 -10.04
CA SER A 2 -7.43 -23.57 -9.43
C SER A 2 -6.41 -22.74 -8.65
N PHE A 3 -6.04 -23.20 -7.45
CA PHE A 3 -5.01 -22.60 -6.60
C PHE A 3 -3.68 -22.36 -7.34
N ARG A 4 -3.28 -23.29 -8.23
CA ARG A 4 -2.03 -23.16 -9.01
C ARG A 4 -2.00 -21.90 -9.88
N ARG A 5 -3.13 -21.51 -10.48
CA ARG A 5 -3.22 -20.30 -11.32
C ARG A 5 -3.18 -19.03 -10.47
N MET A 6 -3.88 -19.02 -9.34
CA MET A 6 -3.84 -17.91 -8.38
C MET A 6 -2.41 -17.68 -7.88
N LEU A 7 -1.74 -18.76 -7.48
CA LEU A 7 -0.36 -18.72 -7.02
C LEU A 7 0.58 -18.22 -8.13
N GLY A 8 0.51 -18.82 -9.33
CA GLY A 8 1.39 -18.45 -10.44
C GLY A 8 1.23 -16.99 -10.88
N THR A 9 0.00 -16.49 -10.99
CA THR A 9 -0.25 -15.07 -11.34
C THR A 9 0.22 -14.12 -10.26
N SER A 10 -0.02 -14.44 -8.98
CA SER A 10 0.44 -13.60 -7.87
C SER A 10 1.97 -13.57 -7.78
N LEU A 11 2.63 -14.72 -7.91
CA LEU A 11 4.09 -14.82 -7.92
C LEU A 11 4.70 -14.03 -9.08
N LEU A 12 4.12 -14.10 -10.29
CA LEU A 12 4.58 -13.32 -11.44
C LEU A 12 4.52 -11.81 -11.15
N LEU A 13 3.43 -11.34 -10.56
CA LEU A 13 3.28 -9.94 -10.16
C LEU A 13 4.23 -9.56 -9.03
N LEU A 14 4.53 -10.46 -8.08
CA LEU A 14 5.54 -10.21 -7.05
C LEU A 14 6.97 -10.11 -7.62
N VAL A 15 7.31 -10.93 -8.61
CA VAL A 15 8.58 -10.81 -9.32
C VAL A 15 8.65 -9.46 -10.04
N GLY A 16 7.57 -9.05 -10.72
CA GLY A 16 7.50 -7.72 -11.34
C GLY A 16 7.63 -6.58 -10.32
N TYR A 17 7.04 -6.72 -9.14
CA TYR A 17 7.21 -5.77 -8.03
C TYR A 17 8.68 -5.67 -7.60
N ALA A 18 9.33 -6.80 -7.36
CA ALA A 18 10.72 -6.83 -6.93
C ALA A 18 11.65 -6.21 -7.98
N LEU A 19 11.47 -6.54 -9.26
CA LEU A 19 12.24 -5.95 -10.37
C LEU A 19 12.05 -4.42 -10.44
N LEU A 20 10.79 -3.96 -10.39
CA LEU A 20 10.49 -2.53 -10.38
C LEU A 20 11.13 -1.84 -9.18
N LYS A 21 11.00 -2.42 -7.98
CA LYS A 21 11.53 -1.81 -6.75
C LYS A 21 13.05 -1.74 -6.76
N SER A 22 13.74 -2.79 -7.23
CA SER A 22 15.19 -2.76 -7.41
C SER A 22 15.60 -1.65 -8.37
N TRP A 23 14.93 -1.54 -9.52
CA TRP A 23 15.21 -0.48 -10.49
C TRP A 23 14.97 0.93 -9.92
N LEU A 24 13.87 1.11 -9.16
CA LEU A 24 13.53 2.39 -8.55
C LEU A 24 14.54 2.86 -7.50
N LEU A 25 15.18 1.95 -6.76
CA LEU A 25 16.18 2.32 -5.76
C LEU A 25 17.38 3.07 -6.36
N GLU A 26 17.71 2.79 -7.62
CA GLU A 26 18.85 3.41 -8.32
C GLU A 26 18.48 4.71 -9.03
N HIS A 27 17.20 4.93 -9.34
CA HIS A 27 16.76 5.97 -10.29
C HIS A 27 15.90 7.06 -9.67
N VAL A 28 15.29 6.82 -8.50
CA VAL A 28 14.43 7.82 -7.85
C VAL A 28 14.71 7.94 -6.36
N PRO A 29 14.44 9.12 -5.74
CA PRO A 29 14.45 9.26 -4.30
C PRO A 29 13.57 8.22 -3.64
N TYR A 30 14.01 7.71 -2.49
CA TYR A 30 13.36 6.57 -1.84
C TYR A 30 11.88 6.84 -1.52
N GLU A 31 11.52 8.06 -1.10
CA GLU A 31 10.13 8.45 -0.83
C GLU A 31 9.23 8.22 -2.04
N ARG A 32 9.72 8.54 -3.25
CA ARG A 32 9.01 8.26 -4.50
C ARG A 32 8.98 6.77 -4.81
N ALA A 33 10.06 6.04 -4.52
CA ALA A 33 10.11 4.58 -4.68
C ALA A 33 9.10 3.85 -3.78
N VAL A 34 8.74 4.40 -2.62
CA VAL A 34 7.66 3.87 -1.76
C VAL A 34 6.30 4.08 -2.41
N ALA A 35 6.00 5.31 -2.84
CA ALA A 35 4.73 5.63 -3.48
C ALA A 35 4.50 4.82 -4.76
N LEU A 36 5.53 4.71 -5.61
CA LEU A 36 5.47 3.92 -6.85
C LEU A 36 5.33 2.42 -6.57
N GLY A 37 5.91 1.91 -5.47
CA GLY A 37 5.68 0.54 -5.02
C GLY A 37 4.22 0.27 -4.62
N GLY A 38 3.58 1.22 -3.93
CA GLY A 38 2.14 1.14 -3.62
C GLY A 38 1.28 1.17 -4.88
N LEU A 39 1.60 2.05 -5.82
CA LEU A 39 0.91 2.14 -7.12
C LEU A 39 1.07 0.87 -7.96
N TYR A 40 2.20 0.19 -7.87
CA TYR A 40 2.39 -1.11 -8.52
C TYR A 40 1.38 -2.14 -8.01
N HIS A 41 1.26 -2.30 -6.68
CA HIS A 41 0.34 -3.28 -6.11
C HIS A 41 -1.12 -2.93 -6.43
N TRP A 42 -1.50 -1.65 -6.39
CA TRP A 42 -2.81 -1.20 -6.88
C TRP A 42 -3.05 -1.61 -8.34
N SER A 43 -2.12 -1.29 -9.23
CA SER A 43 -2.21 -1.61 -10.66
C SER A 43 -2.27 -3.12 -10.90
N SER A 44 -1.53 -3.90 -10.11
CA SER A 44 -1.53 -5.36 -10.17
C SER A 44 -2.89 -5.95 -9.77
N LEU A 45 -3.56 -5.37 -8.75
CA LEU A 45 -4.90 -5.78 -8.33
C LEU A 45 -5.95 -5.42 -9.38
N VAL A 46 -5.84 -4.24 -10.00
CA VAL A 46 -6.71 -3.83 -11.12
C VAL A 46 -6.56 -4.81 -12.29
N LEU A 47 -5.33 -5.11 -12.68
CA LEU A 47 -5.03 -6.06 -13.76
C LEU A 47 -5.56 -7.46 -13.44
N LEU A 48 -5.36 -7.93 -12.22
CA LEU A 48 -5.93 -9.20 -11.75
C LEU A 48 -7.45 -9.22 -11.86
N ALA A 49 -8.12 -8.19 -11.34
CA ALA A 49 -9.58 -8.11 -11.35
C ALA A 49 -10.13 -8.09 -12.79
N ALA A 50 -9.50 -7.31 -13.69
CA ALA A 50 -9.87 -7.24 -15.11
C ALA A 50 -9.63 -8.57 -15.86
N CYS A 51 -8.44 -9.17 -15.72
CA CYS A 51 -8.11 -10.44 -16.36
C CYS A 51 -8.99 -11.59 -15.87
N TRP A 52 -9.28 -11.65 -14.57
CA TRP A 52 -10.17 -12.67 -14.01
C TRP A 52 -11.63 -12.47 -14.40
N SER A 53 -12.08 -11.21 -14.50
CA SER A 53 -13.39 -10.88 -15.05
C SER A 53 -13.55 -11.41 -16.47
N PHE A 54 -12.58 -11.13 -17.35
CA PHE A 54 -12.58 -11.65 -18.70
C PHE A 54 -12.55 -13.20 -18.74
N TRP A 55 -11.73 -13.81 -17.89
CA TRP A 55 -11.63 -15.27 -17.79
C TRP A 55 -12.96 -15.92 -17.37
N LEU A 56 -13.62 -15.34 -16.37
CA LEU A 56 -14.90 -15.81 -15.82
C LEU A 56 -15.98 -15.83 -16.91
N VAL A 57 -16.04 -14.80 -17.75
CA VAL A 57 -16.96 -14.76 -18.91
C VAL A 57 -16.58 -15.79 -19.95
N LYS A 58 -15.30 -15.83 -20.36
CA LYS A 58 -14.81 -16.72 -21.42
C LYS A 58 -15.06 -18.19 -21.11
N GLN A 59 -14.89 -18.59 -19.85
CA GLN A 59 -15.10 -19.97 -19.40
C GLN A 59 -16.55 -20.28 -19.00
N LYS A 60 -17.47 -19.31 -19.11
CA LYS A 60 -18.85 -19.45 -18.66
C LYS A 60 -18.94 -19.86 -17.18
N GLU A 61 -18.01 -19.36 -16.35
CA GLU A 61 -17.93 -19.67 -14.92
C GLU A 61 -18.74 -18.70 -14.04
N SER A 62 -19.36 -17.66 -14.64
CA SER A 62 -20.23 -16.71 -13.92
C SER A 62 -21.33 -17.44 -13.14
N LYS A 63 -21.61 -16.97 -11.92
CA LYS A 63 -22.78 -17.39 -11.13
C LYS A 63 -24.09 -16.79 -11.63
N GLY A 64 -24.06 -15.86 -12.58
CA GLY A 64 -25.26 -15.17 -13.02
C GLY A 64 -25.86 -14.23 -11.96
N SER A 65 -25.09 -13.86 -10.93
CA SER A 65 -25.48 -12.85 -9.95
C SER A 65 -24.27 -12.02 -9.54
N ILE A 66 -24.48 -10.71 -9.33
CA ILE A 66 -23.41 -9.77 -8.99
C ILE A 66 -22.64 -10.26 -7.76
N TRP A 67 -23.35 -10.65 -6.70
CA TRP A 67 -22.71 -11.10 -5.47
C TRP A 67 -21.97 -12.44 -5.62
N GLY A 68 -22.53 -13.36 -6.41
CA GLY A 68 -21.85 -14.62 -6.72
C GLY A 68 -20.53 -14.39 -7.45
N ASP A 69 -20.50 -13.44 -8.38
CA ASP A 69 -19.29 -13.09 -9.15
C ASP A 69 -18.32 -12.25 -8.33
N VAL A 70 -18.80 -11.41 -7.39
CA VAL A 70 -17.94 -10.75 -6.39
C VAL A 70 -17.19 -11.79 -5.59
N GLN A 71 -17.86 -12.82 -5.06
CA GLN A 71 -17.20 -13.88 -4.29
C GLN A 71 -16.16 -14.65 -5.12
N GLN A 72 -16.43 -14.89 -6.41
CA GLN A 72 -15.48 -15.53 -7.30
C GLN A 72 -14.24 -14.66 -7.56
N LEU A 73 -14.43 -13.37 -7.82
CA LEU A 73 -13.35 -12.42 -8.09
C LEU A 73 -12.56 -12.05 -6.84
N LEU A 74 -13.20 -12.07 -5.67
CA LEU A 74 -12.56 -11.74 -4.40
C LEU A 74 -11.48 -12.76 -4.02
N ARG A 75 -11.68 -14.04 -4.34
CA ARG A 75 -10.74 -15.09 -3.99
C ARG A 75 -9.31 -14.87 -4.54
N PRO A 76 -9.10 -14.63 -5.85
CA PRO A 76 -7.78 -14.32 -6.39
C PRO A 76 -7.24 -12.95 -5.99
N THR A 77 -8.08 -11.92 -5.94
CA THR A 77 -7.65 -10.56 -5.60
C THR A 77 -7.23 -10.45 -4.14
N LEU A 78 -7.99 -11.07 -3.22
CA LEU A 78 -7.66 -11.14 -1.80
C LEU A 78 -6.38 -11.95 -1.57
N PHE A 79 -6.23 -13.10 -2.24
CA PHE A 79 -5.00 -13.89 -2.13
C PHE A 79 -3.77 -13.08 -2.55
N HIS A 80 -3.85 -12.35 -3.66
CA HIS A 80 -2.78 -11.46 -4.08
C HIS A 80 -2.57 -10.29 -3.11
N ALA A 81 -3.64 -9.70 -2.56
CA ALA A 81 -3.53 -8.63 -1.56
C ALA A 81 -2.77 -9.07 -0.31
N LEU A 82 -2.99 -10.29 0.18
CA LEU A 82 -2.24 -10.86 1.31
C LEU A 82 -0.75 -10.98 0.98
N LEU A 83 -0.43 -11.53 -0.20
CA LEU A 83 0.94 -11.69 -0.68
C LEU A 83 1.63 -10.34 -0.93
N ALA A 84 0.90 -9.37 -1.49
CA ALA A 84 1.38 -8.00 -1.70
C ALA A 84 1.75 -7.34 -0.36
N SER A 85 0.88 -7.44 0.64
CA SER A 85 1.13 -6.89 1.99
C SER A 85 2.37 -7.50 2.62
N LEU A 86 2.51 -8.83 2.55
CA LEU A 86 3.70 -9.51 3.02
C LEU A 86 4.96 -9.08 2.24
N SER A 87 4.86 -8.93 0.92
CA SER A 87 5.99 -8.50 0.09
C SER A 87 6.44 -7.07 0.38
N VAL A 88 5.52 -6.17 0.75
CA VAL A 88 5.87 -4.82 1.21
C VAL A 88 6.64 -4.90 2.52
N TRP A 89 6.19 -5.73 3.47
CA TRP A 89 6.92 -5.94 4.72
C TRP A 89 8.31 -6.53 4.46
N VAL A 90 8.41 -7.63 3.72
CA VAL A 90 9.69 -8.28 3.37
C VAL A 90 10.62 -7.29 2.69
N TRP A 91 10.12 -6.50 1.75
CA TRP A 91 10.94 -5.50 1.08
C TRP A 91 11.52 -4.48 2.05
N ASN A 92 10.70 -3.87 2.92
CA ASN A 92 11.17 -2.76 3.76
C ASN A 92 11.95 -3.22 5.01
N HIS A 93 11.67 -4.42 5.52
CA HIS A 93 12.17 -4.89 6.82
C HIS A 93 13.08 -6.11 6.75
N ALA A 94 13.25 -6.73 5.58
CA ALA A 94 14.19 -7.83 5.39
C ALA A 94 15.17 -7.58 4.23
N TRP A 95 14.72 -6.99 3.12
CA TRP A 95 15.57 -6.73 1.96
C TRP A 95 16.25 -5.35 2.03
N ALA A 96 15.47 -4.30 2.24
CA ALA A 96 15.92 -2.89 2.27
C ALA A 96 15.92 -2.34 3.71
N GLU A 97 16.21 -3.19 4.69
CA GLU A 97 16.21 -2.84 6.12
C GLU A 97 17.14 -1.67 6.41
N GLU A 98 18.38 -1.72 5.92
CA GLU A 98 19.37 -0.65 6.11
C GLU A 98 18.85 0.70 5.62
N THR A 99 18.16 0.72 4.48
CA THR A 99 17.58 1.96 3.94
C THR A 99 16.40 2.46 4.78
N THR A 100 15.62 1.55 5.37
CA THR A 100 14.56 1.90 6.32
C THR A 100 15.14 2.48 7.60
N GLN A 101 16.21 1.88 8.16
CA GLN A 101 16.91 2.38 9.34
C GLN A 101 17.60 3.72 9.08
N LEU A 102 18.19 3.91 7.90
CA LEU A 102 18.77 5.19 7.50
C LEU A 102 17.70 6.29 7.42
N ARG A 103 16.52 5.99 6.87
CA ARG A 103 15.42 6.98 6.87
C ARG A 103 14.99 7.32 8.29
N LYS A 104 14.90 6.31 9.14
CA LYS A 104 14.58 6.49 10.56
C LYS A 104 15.59 7.42 11.22
N SER A 105 16.90 7.16 11.06
CA SER A 105 17.94 7.99 11.68
C SER A 105 17.96 9.42 11.14
N ILE A 106 17.74 9.63 9.83
CA ILE A 106 17.61 10.97 9.23
C ILE A 106 16.44 11.74 9.84
N ARG A 107 15.27 11.09 9.98
CA ARG A 107 14.09 11.72 10.60
C ARG A 107 14.32 12.05 12.08
N MET A 108 14.97 11.15 12.81
CA MET A 108 15.35 11.41 14.20
C MET A 108 16.35 12.56 14.33
N ALA A 109 17.33 12.65 13.42
CA ALA A 109 18.29 13.75 13.39
C ALA A 109 17.61 15.10 13.10
N GLN A 110 16.63 15.13 12.18
CA GLN A 110 15.82 16.33 11.91
C GLN A 110 15.03 16.77 13.14
N ILE A 111 14.36 15.83 13.83
CA ILE A 111 13.62 16.13 15.07
C ILE A 111 14.59 16.70 16.11
N ASN A 112 15.75 16.06 16.30
CA ASN A 112 16.74 16.50 17.28
C ASN A 112 17.28 17.90 16.96
N ALA A 113 17.56 18.21 15.69
CA ALA A 113 18.04 19.53 15.28
C ALA A 113 16.98 20.61 15.53
N ASN A 114 15.71 20.33 15.22
CA ASN A 114 14.61 21.28 15.42
C ASN A 114 14.23 21.45 16.91
N THR A 115 14.69 20.57 17.79
CA THR A 115 14.34 20.57 19.23
C THR A 115 15.57 20.66 20.14
N GLU A 116 16.72 21.04 19.58
CA GLU A 116 18.00 21.13 20.31
C GLU A 116 17.95 22.24 21.37
N SER A 117 17.31 23.37 21.04
CA SER A 117 17.15 24.54 21.91
C SER A 117 15.80 25.20 21.70
N ASP A 118 15.41 26.10 22.61
CA ASP A 118 14.15 26.85 22.47
C ASP A 118 14.18 27.77 21.24
N ASN A 119 15.34 28.34 20.92
CA ASN A 119 15.50 29.16 19.71
C ASN A 119 15.37 28.33 18.42
N ALA A 120 15.93 27.11 18.40
CA ALA A 120 15.79 26.20 17.26
C ALA A 120 14.32 25.79 17.07
N TYR A 121 13.62 25.51 18.17
CA TYR A 121 12.20 25.15 18.13
C TYR A 121 11.32 26.32 17.69
N ALA A 122 11.55 27.53 18.22
CA ALA A 122 10.85 28.73 17.78
C ALA A 122 11.07 28.99 16.28
N SER A 123 12.32 28.88 15.81
CA SER A 123 12.65 29.06 14.38
C SER A 123 11.98 28.00 13.50
N PHE A 124 11.85 26.76 13.99
CA PHE A 124 11.12 25.69 13.31
C PHE A 124 9.62 26.00 13.22
N LEU A 125 9.00 26.53 14.27
CA LEU A 125 7.60 26.92 14.28
C LEU A 125 7.34 28.11 13.34
N ASP A 126 8.22 29.12 13.37
CA ASP A 126 8.13 30.30 12.51
C ASP A 126 8.28 29.96 11.03
N ALA A 127 9.07 28.94 10.70
CA ALA A 127 9.26 28.46 9.33
C ALA A 127 8.05 27.67 8.78
N GLN A 128 7.02 27.41 9.60
CA GLN A 128 5.84 26.65 9.21
C GLN A 128 4.63 27.58 9.05
N ASP A 129 4.42 28.07 7.83
CA ASP A 129 3.41 29.08 7.46
C ASP A 129 1.95 28.79 7.91
N ASN A 130 1.63 27.56 8.33
CA ASN A 130 0.27 27.11 8.67
C ASN A 130 0.11 26.59 10.10
N LEU A 131 1.11 26.76 10.97
CA LEU A 131 1.01 26.32 12.35
C LEU A 131 0.54 27.47 13.23
N GLN A 132 -0.51 27.25 14.03
CA GLN A 132 -0.87 28.14 15.13
C GLN A 132 0.09 27.83 16.29
N PRO A 133 1.08 28.70 16.58
CA PRO A 133 2.13 28.38 17.57
C PRO A 133 1.54 28.17 18.97
N GLU A 134 0.41 28.81 19.26
CA GLU A 134 -0.34 28.71 20.51
C GLU A 134 -0.97 27.32 20.74
N LEU A 135 -1.20 26.55 19.68
CA LEU A 135 -1.73 25.18 19.75
C LEU A 135 -0.62 24.12 19.76
N MET A 136 0.64 24.53 19.61
CA MET A 136 1.76 23.60 19.58
C MET A 136 2.14 23.18 21.00
N PRO A 137 2.45 21.89 21.21
CA PRO A 137 3.01 21.44 22.48
C PRO A 137 4.37 22.10 22.74
N ASP A 138 4.79 22.09 24.00
CA ASP A 138 6.14 22.53 24.36
C ASP A 138 7.20 21.68 23.66
N ARG A 139 8.42 22.21 23.55
CA ARG A 139 9.55 21.59 22.84
C ARG A 139 9.78 20.13 23.24
N GLN A 140 9.71 19.82 24.53
CA GLN A 140 10.02 18.49 25.05
C GLN A 140 8.89 17.51 24.70
N THR A 141 7.63 17.92 24.91
CA THR A 141 6.46 17.14 24.52
C THR A 141 6.42 16.92 23.00
N TYR A 142 6.71 17.94 22.19
CA TYR A 142 6.81 17.81 20.74
C TYR A 142 7.87 16.80 20.34
N ARG A 143 9.07 16.89 20.93
CA ARG A 143 10.18 15.96 20.67
C ARG A 143 9.78 14.52 20.96
N GLU A 144 9.21 14.27 22.13
CA GLU A 144 8.76 12.94 22.55
C GLU A 144 7.68 12.38 21.60
N GLN A 145 6.67 13.19 21.26
CA GLN A 145 5.61 12.79 20.34
C GLN A 145 6.14 12.51 18.92
N ALA A 146 6.99 13.39 18.39
CA ALA A 146 7.56 13.25 17.05
C ALA A 146 8.48 12.02 16.95
N THR A 147 9.33 11.78 17.95
CA THR A 147 10.17 10.58 18.02
C THR A 147 9.32 9.32 18.08
N ALA A 148 8.33 9.26 18.99
CA ALA A 148 7.41 8.13 19.09
C ALA A 148 6.65 7.88 17.78
N GLN A 149 6.24 8.93 17.08
CA GLN A 149 5.58 8.82 15.79
C GLN A 149 6.49 8.22 14.72
N VAL A 150 7.76 8.65 14.63
CA VAL A 150 8.72 8.08 13.67
C VAL A 150 8.99 6.61 13.97
N ASP A 151 9.18 6.26 15.24
CA ASP A 151 9.37 4.88 15.69
C ASP A 151 8.18 4.00 15.30
N TRP A 152 6.96 4.48 15.55
CA TRP A 152 5.75 3.77 15.21
C TRP A 152 5.55 3.63 13.70
N MET A 153 5.62 4.73 12.94
CA MET A 153 5.38 4.74 11.49
C MET A 153 6.37 3.87 10.71
N LEU A 154 7.64 3.84 11.13
CA LEU A 154 8.68 3.04 10.48
C LEU A 154 8.83 1.64 11.08
N SER A 155 7.91 1.20 11.94
CA SER A 155 7.91 -0.15 12.48
C SER A 155 7.42 -1.19 11.46
N GLY A 156 7.92 -2.42 11.60
CA GLY A 156 7.48 -3.56 10.79
C GLY A 156 5.99 -3.87 10.95
N GLY A 157 5.49 -3.85 12.19
CA GLY A 157 4.08 -4.14 12.49
C GLY A 157 3.13 -3.16 11.79
N VAL A 158 3.40 -1.86 11.89
CA VAL A 158 2.58 -0.83 11.24
C VAL A 158 2.64 -0.93 9.72
N THR A 159 3.83 -1.18 9.17
CA THR A 159 4.01 -1.40 7.72
C THR A 159 3.12 -2.54 7.21
N LEU A 160 3.10 -3.67 7.92
CA LEU A 160 2.30 -4.82 7.55
C LEU A 160 0.80 -4.55 7.71
N VAL A 161 0.37 -3.99 8.84
CA VAL A 161 -1.05 -3.74 9.11
C VAL A 161 -1.64 -2.72 8.14
N LEU A 162 -0.93 -1.60 7.88
CA LEU A 162 -1.42 -0.59 6.94
C LEU A 162 -1.48 -1.12 5.51
N SER A 163 -0.46 -1.84 5.05
CA SER A 163 -0.49 -2.46 3.71
C SER A 163 -1.61 -3.49 3.58
N LEU A 164 -1.83 -4.31 4.62
CA LEU A 164 -2.92 -5.27 4.68
C LEU A 164 -4.29 -4.60 4.56
N LEU A 165 -4.56 -3.57 5.37
CA LEU A 165 -5.82 -2.84 5.33
C LEU A 165 -6.08 -2.24 3.95
N VAL A 166 -5.08 -1.57 3.37
CA VAL A 166 -5.19 -0.93 2.06
C VAL A 166 -5.45 -1.94 0.96
N TYR A 167 -4.67 -3.02 0.88
CA TYR A 167 -4.79 -3.97 -0.23
C TYR A 167 -5.99 -4.90 -0.10
N VAL A 168 -6.42 -5.26 1.13
CA VAL A 168 -7.67 -6.01 1.34
C VAL A 168 -8.88 -5.16 0.93
N LEU A 169 -8.90 -3.88 1.32
CA LEU A 169 -9.95 -2.96 0.90
C LEU A 169 -9.96 -2.80 -0.62
N ALA A 170 -8.78 -2.61 -1.24
CA ALA A 170 -8.65 -2.51 -2.69
C ALA A 170 -9.17 -3.77 -3.39
N ALA A 171 -8.80 -4.97 -2.93
CA ALA A 171 -9.28 -6.23 -3.49
C ALA A 171 -10.81 -6.34 -3.41
N PHE A 172 -11.41 -5.94 -2.29
CA PHE A 172 -12.86 -5.93 -2.14
C PHE A 172 -13.54 -4.96 -3.10
N VAL A 173 -13.13 -3.69 -3.10
CA VAL A 173 -13.70 -2.65 -3.97
C VAL A 173 -13.57 -3.03 -5.44
N LEU A 174 -12.39 -3.49 -5.86
CA LEU A 174 -12.16 -3.91 -7.25
C LEU A 174 -13.00 -5.11 -7.63
N SER A 175 -13.22 -6.08 -6.73
CA SER A 175 -14.09 -7.23 -7.02
C SER A 175 -15.55 -6.81 -7.20
N VAL A 176 -16.03 -5.84 -6.41
CA VAL A 176 -17.38 -5.25 -6.57
C VAL A 176 -17.49 -4.52 -7.90
N VAL A 177 -16.57 -3.60 -8.17
CA VAL A 177 -16.58 -2.80 -9.41
C VAL A 177 -16.47 -3.71 -10.64
N SER A 178 -15.54 -4.66 -10.63
CA SER A 178 -15.35 -5.60 -11.73
C SER A 178 -16.57 -6.49 -11.96
N SER A 179 -17.25 -6.96 -10.90
CA SER A 179 -18.50 -7.72 -11.06
C SER A 179 -19.59 -6.86 -11.72
N VAL A 180 -19.80 -5.62 -11.25
CA VAL A 180 -20.77 -4.69 -11.88
C VAL A 180 -20.45 -4.47 -13.36
N VAL A 181 -19.18 -4.22 -13.68
CA VAL A 181 -18.71 -4.01 -15.06
C VAL A 181 -18.93 -5.26 -15.92
N VAL A 182 -18.65 -6.47 -15.40
CA VAL A 182 -18.87 -7.72 -16.12
C VAL A 182 -20.35 -7.89 -16.46
N HIS A 183 -21.24 -7.70 -15.49
CA HIS A 183 -22.67 -7.86 -15.69
C HIS A 183 -23.24 -6.82 -16.67
N GLN A 184 -22.73 -5.59 -16.65
CA GLN A 184 -23.13 -4.52 -17.57
C GLN A 184 -22.61 -4.73 -19.00
N ILE A 185 -21.32 -5.05 -19.16
CA ILE A 185 -20.69 -5.21 -20.49
C ILE A 185 -21.18 -6.47 -21.20
N TRP A 186 -21.26 -7.58 -20.47
CA TRP A 186 -21.55 -8.90 -21.06
C TRP A 186 -23.01 -9.32 -20.95
N GLY A 187 -23.87 -8.45 -20.40
CA GLY A 187 -25.32 -8.67 -20.33
C GLY A 187 -25.73 -9.91 -19.54
N ILE A 188 -24.90 -10.34 -18.57
CA ILE A 188 -25.15 -11.56 -17.79
C ILE A 188 -26.40 -11.39 -16.92
N THR A 189 -26.56 -10.22 -16.30
CA THR A 189 -27.82 -9.81 -15.68
C THR A 189 -28.05 -8.33 -15.95
N THR A 190 -29.25 -7.96 -16.36
CA THR A 190 -29.69 -6.56 -16.39
C THR A 190 -30.05 -6.14 -14.96
N PHE A 191 -29.60 -4.97 -14.51
CA PHE A 191 -30.12 -4.35 -13.30
C PHE A 191 -31.63 -4.17 -13.50
N ARG A 192 -32.44 -4.92 -12.75
CA ARG A 192 -33.87 -4.71 -12.62
C ARG A 192 -34.17 -4.26 -11.21
#